data_AF-A0A4Q2XAC9-F1
#
_entry.id   AF-A0A4Q2XAC9-F1
#
_cell.length_a   1.000
_cell.length_b   1.000
_cell.length_c   1.000
_cell.angle_alpha   90.00
_cell.angle_beta   90.00
_cell.angle_gamma   90.00
#
_symmetry.space_group_name_H-M   'P 1'
#
loop_
_entity.id
_entity.type
_entity.pdbx_description
1 polymer ?
#
loop_
_entity_poly.entity_id
_entity_poly.type
_entity_poly.pdbx_seq_one_letter_code
_entity_poly.pdbx_strand_id
1 'polypeptide(L)'
;MKAIHFIPPAVALVLVAVWNAGQMRSLGALEKDSAALRKELAAAGSSGVSGQDPVKGTLPGREKAGKGSVSGWKEMTMRLVSAKAAGEKSHLRATLDFQQRLSEMSADELISALQEISAMGLSDEDRESIEEMIMEALIKKDPQQALEQFADRIESDPEGLGWQLSSAMKEWAKKDLAAATAWFDRQIAAGKFESRTLDGRSETRSQFESALMESLMTTDPQSAGERLAALPEDQRREVLQQIPFSELSPEEQRAYTDLVRSLIPADERAGSFAHIAEELVGEDGYDKVGKFLDSVNATSSERSAAATQAAESRLSQIAGDGDISQGEVDSLRTWLGTQAPGEADAITGRALAEAAQEDGEFSFDEASELLQHYQRTSGNDEMLIAFLKRYSARSNLDEARPLIDLVSDPKIRDQFMKDLE
;
A
#
# COMPACT_ATOMS: atom_id res chain seq x y z
N MET A 1 19.99 13.26 -42.65
CA MET A 1 19.68 13.51 -41.23
C MET A 1 19.25 12.18 -40.62
N LYS A 2 19.91 11.74 -39.53
CA LYS A 2 19.82 10.36 -39.02
C LYS A 2 18.60 10.21 -38.10
N ALA A 3 17.74 9.24 -38.39
CA ALA A 3 16.48 8.92 -37.68
C ALA A 3 16.68 8.23 -36.30
N ILE A 4 17.84 8.40 -35.66
CA ILE A 4 18.23 7.61 -34.48
C ILE A 4 17.83 8.30 -33.15
N HIS A 5 17.34 9.55 -33.18
CA HIS A 5 16.99 10.30 -31.96
C HIS A 5 15.50 10.24 -31.55
N PHE A 6 14.64 9.49 -32.26
CA PHE A 6 13.20 9.38 -31.94
C PHE A 6 12.79 8.02 -31.34
N ILE A 7 13.72 7.07 -31.25
CA ILE A 7 13.44 5.72 -30.72
C ILE A 7 13.24 5.75 -29.19
N PRO A 8 14.04 6.47 -28.38
CA PRO A 8 13.89 6.43 -26.92
C PRO A 8 12.55 6.99 -26.38
N PRO A 9 12.01 8.14 -26.86
CA PRO A 9 10.75 8.68 -26.35
C PRO A 9 9.53 7.82 -26.69
N ALA A 10 9.53 7.16 -27.86
CA ALA A 10 8.42 6.32 -28.30
C ALA A 10 8.34 5.02 -27.48
N VAL A 11 9.47 4.45 -27.08
CA VAL A 11 9.52 3.25 -26.22
C VAL A 11 9.02 3.58 -24.80
N ALA A 12 9.39 4.74 -24.26
CA ALA A 12 8.90 5.19 -22.95
C ALA A 12 7.37 5.35 -22.91
N LEU A 13 6.77 5.94 -23.96
CA LEU A 13 5.31 6.09 -24.06
C LEU A 13 4.57 4.76 -24.16
N VAL A 14 5.15 3.78 -24.86
CA VAL A 14 4.57 2.42 -24.95
C VAL A 14 4.63 1.71 -23.60
N LEU A 15 5.73 1.86 -22.85
CA LEU A 15 5.86 1.26 -21.52
C LEU A 15 4.88 1.86 -20.50
N VAL A 16 4.69 3.18 -20.52
CA VAL A 16 3.68 3.86 -19.67
C VAL A 16 2.26 3.42 -20.05
N ALA A 17 1.95 3.29 -21.33
CA ALA A 17 0.64 2.81 -21.79
C ALA A 17 0.36 1.35 -21.40
N VAL A 18 1.37 0.48 -21.45
CA VAL A 18 1.27 -0.93 -21.03
C VAL A 18 1.13 -1.04 -19.51
N TRP A 19 1.85 -0.22 -18.74
CA TRP A 19 1.72 -0.15 -17.28
C TRP A 19 0.31 0.29 -16.85
N ASN A 20 -0.21 1.38 -17.44
CA ASN A 20 -1.58 1.85 -17.17
C ASN A 20 -2.65 0.83 -17.58
N ALA A 21 -2.46 0.13 -18.70
CA ALA A 21 -3.38 -0.93 -19.11
C ALA A 21 -3.34 -2.16 -18.17
N GLY A 22 -2.23 -2.40 -17.49
CA GLY A 22 -2.10 -3.42 -16.43
C GLY A 22 -2.88 -3.03 -15.17
N GLN A 23 -2.68 -1.80 -14.70
CA GLN A 23 -3.39 -1.21 -13.54
C GLN A 23 -4.92 -1.19 -13.73
N MET A 24 -5.41 -0.86 -14.93
CA MET A 24 -6.85 -0.88 -15.20
C MET A 24 -7.47 -2.28 -15.20
N ARG A 25 -6.68 -3.34 -15.46
CA ARG A 25 -7.18 -4.73 -15.42
C ARG A 25 -7.27 -5.27 -13.99
N SER A 26 -6.40 -4.83 -13.08
CA SER A 26 -6.51 -5.18 -11.65
C SER A 26 -7.68 -4.45 -10.99
N LEU A 27 -7.94 -3.18 -11.33
CA LEU A 27 -9.11 -2.43 -10.85
C LEU A 27 -10.43 -3.06 -11.31
N GLY A 28 -10.55 -3.41 -12.60
CA GLY A 28 -11.76 -4.07 -13.12
C GLY A 28 -12.00 -5.50 -12.58
N ALA A 29 -10.98 -6.17 -12.03
CA ALA A 29 -11.13 -7.43 -11.33
C ALA A 29 -11.67 -7.21 -9.90
N LEU A 30 -11.09 -6.25 -9.17
CA LEU A 30 -11.55 -5.86 -7.83
C LEU A 30 -12.98 -5.32 -7.82
N GLU A 31 -13.40 -4.57 -8.85
CA GLU A 31 -14.77 -4.09 -9.00
C GLU A 31 -15.79 -5.23 -9.17
N LYS A 32 -15.42 -6.27 -9.93
CA LYS A 32 -16.28 -7.46 -10.11
C LYS A 32 -16.45 -8.22 -8.80
N ASP A 33 -15.38 -8.35 -8.03
CA ASP A 33 -15.41 -9.06 -6.75
C ASP A 33 -16.19 -8.27 -5.69
N SER A 34 -16.02 -6.93 -5.64
CA SER A 34 -16.80 -6.04 -4.78
C SER A 34 -18.30 -6.03 -5.13
N ALA A 35 -18.64 -6.02 -6.43
CA ALA A 35 -20.03 -6.10 -6.88
C ALA A 35 -20.67 -7.48 -6.56
N ALA A 36 -19.90 -8.56 -6.62
CA ALA A 36 -20.35 -9.89 -6.22
C ALA A 36 -20.63 -9.97 -4.72
N LEU A 37 -19.73 -9.43 -3.89
CA LEU A 37 -19.87 -9.38 -2.42
C LEU A 37 -21.08 -8.55 -1.98
N ARG A 38 -21.31 -7.37 -2.60
CA ARG A 38 -22.50 -6.54 -2.33
C ARG A 38 -23.80 -7.26 -2.68
N LYS A 39 -23.79 -8.08 -3.74
CA LYS A 39 -24.96 -8.89 -4.15
C LYS A 39 -25.24 -10.03 -3.17
N GLU A 40 -24.20 -10.66 -2.62
CA GLU A 40 -24.35 -11.70 -1.59
C GLU A 40 -24.85 -11.13 -0.26
N LEU A 41 -24.35 -9.97 0.17
CA LEU A 41 -24.83 -9.27 1.36
C LEU A 41 -26.31 -8.85 1.24
N ALA A 42 -26.73 -8.36 0.06
CA ALA A 42 -28.13 -8.03 -0.20
C ALA A 42 -29.04 -9.27 -0.21
N ALA A 43 -28.55 -10.42 -0.67
CA ALA A 43 -29.28 -11.69 -0.63
C ALA A 43 -29.42 -12.22 0.81
N ALA A 44 -28.35 -12.14 1.61
CA ALA A 44 -28.33 -12.58 3.01
C ALA A 44 -29.22 -11.72 3.93
N GLY A 45 -29.34 -10.41 3.67
CA GLY A 45 -30.21 -9.51 4.45
C GLY A 45 -31.72 -9.71 4.25
N SER A 46 -32.15 -10.52 3.28
CA SER A 46 -33.57 -10.66 2.88
C SER A 46 -34.28 -11.91 3.43
N SER A 47 -33.58 -12.81 4.11
CA SER A 47 -34.15 -14.06 4.64
C SER A 47 -34.37 -13.99 6.15
N GLY A 48 -35.50 -13.40 6.56
CA GLY A 48 -36.00 -13.49 7.93
C GLY A 48 -37.00 -14.63 8.11
N VAL A 49 -36.78 -15.53 9.07
CA VAL A 49 -37.78 -16.40 9.72
C VAL A 49 -37.21 -16.77 11.12
N SER A 50 -37.75 -16.29 12.24
CA SER A 50 -38.97 -16.67 12.99
C SER A 50 -38.68 -17.67 14.12
N GLY A 51 -39.30 -17.42 15.28
CA GLY A 51 -38.83 -17.84 16.61
C GLY A 51 -38.93 -19.32 16.98
N GLN A 52 -38.20 -19.68 18.05
CA GLN A 52 -38.64 -20.64 19.07
C GLN A 52 -37.94 -20.40 20.43
N ASP A 53 -38.72 -20.56 21.50
CA ASP A 53 -38.44 -20.30 22.92
C ASP A 53 -37.39 -21.23 23.58
N PRO A 54 -36.86 -20.87 24.78
CA PRO A 54 -35.63 -21.46 25.32
C PRO A 54 -35.89 -22.72 26.17
N VAL A 55 -35.12 -23.77 25.91
CA VAL A 55 -35.05 -24.96 26.78
C VAL A 55 -33.97 -24.75 27.85
N LYS A 56 -34.40 -24.70 29.12
CA LYS A 56 -33.55 -24.78 30.30
C LYS A 56 -32.86 -26.15 30.37
N GLY A 57 -31.54 -26.17 30.18
CA GLY A 57 -30.67 -27.32 30.44
C GLY A 57 -29.69 -27.01 31.57
N THR A 58 -29.81 -27.73 32.66
CA THR A 58 -28.99 -27.65 33.87
C THR A 58 -27.58 -28.19 33.62
N LEU A 59 -26.54 -27.37 33.86
CA LEU A 59 -25.14 -27.78 33.85
C LEU A 59 -24.79 -28.62 35.11
N PRO A 60 -24.07 -29.75 34.99
CA PRO A 60 -23.37 -30.34 36.11
C PRO A 60 -21.87 -30.01 36.06
N GLY A 61 -21.31 -29.75 37.25
CA GLY A 61 -19.95 -30.20 37.58
C GLY A 61 -18.81 -29.26 37.21
N ARG A 62 -18.56 -28.27 38.06
CA ARG A 62 -17.28 -27.54 38.13
C ARG A 62 -16.22 -28.47 38.72
N GLU A 63 -15.46 -29.16 37.88
CA GLU A 63 -14.19 -29.77 38.28
C GLU A 63 -13.08 -28.71 38.27
N LYS A 64 -12.28 -28.71 39.35
CA LYS A 64 -11.17 -27.78 39.55
C LYS A 64 -10.04 -28.13 38.59
N ALA A 65 -9.84 -27.30 37.56
CA ALA A 65 -8.67 -27.35 36.69
C ALA A 65 -7.39 -27.01 37.49
N GLY A 66 -6.45 -27.94 37.46
CA GLY A 66 -5.06 -27.69 37.81
C GLY A 66 -4.40 -26.74 36.80
N LYS A 67 -3.34 -26.06 37.24
CA LYS A 67 -2.51 -25.17 36.42
C LYS A 67 -2.05 -25.84 35.11
N GLY A 68 -2.29 -25.16 34.00
CA GLY A 68 -1.51 -25.32 32.76
C GLY A 68 -2.01 -26.36 31.76
N SER A 69 -3.32 -26.41 31.46
CA SER A 69 -3.83 -27.23 30.37
C SER A 69 -4.45 -26.38 29.26
N VAL A 70 -4.13 -26.75 28.02
CA VAL A 70 -4.76 -26.35 26.74
C VAL A 70 -6.28 -26.55 26.76
N SER A 71 -6.84 -27.22 27.77
CA SER A 71 -8.27 -27.54 27.92
C SER A 71 -9.23 -26.35 27.91
N GLY A 72 -8.78 -25.12 28.15
CA GLY A 72 -9.62 -23.91 28.05
C GLY A 72 -9.61 -23.21 26.68
N TRP A 73 -8.65 -23.54 25.82
CA TRP A 73 -8.44 -22.85 24.54
C TRP A 73 -9.62 -23.06 23.58
N LYS A 74 -10.10 -24.29 23.44
CA LYS A 74 -11.21 -24.62 22.54
C LYS A 74 -12.50 -23.89 22.94
N GLU A 75 -12.82 -23.87 24.23
CA GLU A 75 -13.99 -23.15 24.74
C GLU A 75 -13.89 -21.65 24.45
N MET A 76 -12.70 -21.08 24.65
CA MET A 76 -12.46 -19.67 24.39
C MET A 76 -12.59 -19.32 22.90
N THR A 77 -12.06 -20.17 22.02
CA THR A 77 -12.17 -20.03 20.57
C THR A 77 -13.64 -20.11 20.13
N MET A 78 -14.39 -21.10 20.61
CA MET A 78 -15.82 -21.20 20.33
C MET A 78 -16.62 -20.01 20.87
N ARG A 79 -16.20 -19.45 22.01
CA ARG A 79 -16.80 -18.24 22.59
C ARG A 79 -16.55 -17.01 21.71
N LEU A 80 -15.35 -16.87 21.13
CA LEU A 80 -15.02 -15.79 20.20
C LEU A 80 -15.91 -15.85 18.95
N VAL A 81 -16.02 -17.03 18.34
CA VAL A 81 -16.87 -17.28 17.16
C VAL A 81 -18.35 -17.01 17.49
N SER A 82 -18.84 -17.53 18.61
CA SER A 82 -20.23 -17.32 19.04
C SER A 82 -20.52 -15.84 19.34
N ALA A 83 -19.54 -15.10 19.86
CA ALA A 83 -19.68 -13.70 20.19
C ALA A 83 -19.81 -12.81 18.94
N LYS A 84 -19.24 -13.21 17.79
CA LYS A 84 -19.40 -12.53 16.50
C LYS A 84 -20.88 -12.48 16.09
N ALA A 85 -21.59 -13.60 16.24
CA ALA A 85 -23.03 -13.67 15.97
C ALA A 85 -23.91 -12.93 17.00
N ALA A 86 -23.39 -12.72 18.23
CA ALA A 86 -24.11 -12.05 19.31
C ALA A 86 -24.05 -10.51 19.26
N GLY A 87 -23.29 -9.94 18.31
CA GLY A 87 -23.17 -8.50 18.08
C GLY A 87 -21.84 -7.89 18.52
N GLU A 88 -21.55 -6.71 17.98
CA GLU A 88 -20.24 -6.04 18.02
C GLU A 88 -19.64 -5.89 19.43
N LYS A 89 -20.43 -5.44 20.42
CA LYS A 89 -19.93 -5.27 21.80
C LYS A 89 -19.51 -6.58 22.45
N SER A 90 -20.23 -7.67 22.16
CA SER A 90 -19.90 -9.01 22.68
C SER A 90 -18.62 -9.52 22.02
N HIS A 91 -18.53 -9.36 20.70
CA HIS A 91 -17.36 -9.74 19.92
C HIS A 91 -16.09 -9.00 20.37
N LEU A 92 -16.16 -7.68 20.57
CA LEU A 92 -15.01 -6.90 21.06
C LEU A 92 -14.49 -7.42 22.41
N ARG A 93 -15.40 -7.70 23.35
CA ARG A 93 -15.00 -8.22 24.68
C ARG A 93 -14.37 -9.61 24.57
N ALA A 94 -14.96 -10.50 23.76
CA ALA A 94 -14.41 -11.83 23.54
C ALA A 94 -13.02 -11.77 22.88
N THR A 95 -12.83 -10.84 21.94
CA THR A 95 -11.55 -10.59 21.26
C THR A 95 -10.47 -10.13 22.24
N LEU A 96 -10.78 -9.18 23.13
CA LEU A 96 -9.84 -8.70 24.15
C LEU A 96 -9.46 -9.81 25.15
N ASP A 97 -10.43 -10.57 25.64
CA ASP A 97 -10.17 -11.72 26.51
C ASP A 97 -9.27 -12.76 25.82
N PHE A 98 -9.52 -13.00 24.53
CA PHE A 98 -8.77 -13.93 23.71
C PHE A 98 -7.32 -13.46 23.49
N GLN A 99 -7.10 -12.20 23.12
CA GLN A 99 -5.78 -11.60 23.00
C GLN A 99 -5.01 -11.62 24.32
N GLN A 100 -5.67 -11.30 25.44
CA GLN A 100 -5.07 -11.40 26.77
C GLN A 100 -4.58 -12.84 27.01
N ARG A 101 -5.42 -13.84 26.70
CA ARG A 101 -5.03 -15.23 26.89
C ARG A 101 -3.85 -15.65 26.01
N LEU A 102 -3.84 -15.24 24.75
CA LEU A 102 -2.72 -15.48 23.84
C LEU A 102 -1.41 -14.89 24.38
N SER A 103 -1.46 -13.70 24.97
CA SER A 103 -0.28 -13.07 25.57
C SER A 103 0.31 -13.87 26.75
N GLU A 104 -0.52 -14.63 27.46
CA GLU A 104 -0.12 -15.48 28.59
C GLU A 104 0.43 -16.84 28.15
N MET A 105 0.03 -17.35 26.98
CA MET A 105 0.46 -18.66 26.47
C MET A 105 1.94 -18.65 26.08
N SER A 106 2.67 -19.72 26.38
CA SER A 106 4.02 -19.95 25.87
C SER A 106 4.03 -20.19 24.35
N ALA A 107 5.20 -20.07 23.71
CA ALA A 107 5.32 -20.30 22.28
C ALA A 107 4.90 -21.73 21.87
N ASP A 108 5.28 -22.74 22.66
CA ASP A 108 4.84 -24.13 22.46
C ASP A 108 3.33 -24.31 22.59
N GLU A 109 2.68 -23.60 23.53
CA GLU A 109 1.22 -23.59 23.68
C GLU A 109 0.53 -22.93 22.47
N LEU A 110 1.11 -21.86 21.93
CA LEU A 110 0.58 -21.19 20.73
C LEU A 110 0.71 -22.08 19.48
N ILE A 111 1.84 -22.76 19.31
CA ILE A 111 2.03 -23.74 18.21
C ILE A 111 1.04 -24.90 18.34
N SER A 112 0.86 -25.41 19.55
CA SER A 112 -0.13 -26.47 19.81
C SER A 112 -1.54 -25.99 19.47
N ALA A 113 -1.88 -24.75 19.82
CA ALA A 113 -3.18 -24.16 19.48
C ALA A 113 -3.40 -24.04 17.96
N LEU A 114 -2.39 -23.63 17.19
CA LEU A 114 -2.45 -23.58 15.73
C LEU A 114 -2.70 -24.97 15.11
N GLN A 115 -2.02 -26.00 15.61
CA GLN A 115 -2.23 -27.36 15.14
C GLN A 115 -3.64 -27.86 15.46
N GLU A 116 -4.16 -27.54 16.64
CA GLU A 116 -5.50 -27.97 17.08
C GLU A 116 -6.64 -27.31 16.30
N ILE A 117 -6.50 -26.06 15.85
CA ILE A 117 -7.55 -25.33 15.14
C ILE A 117 -8.00 -26.04 13.87
N SER A 118 -7.08 -26.65 13.14
CA SER A 118 -7.39 -27.43 11.95
C SER A 118 -8.39 -28.57 12.21
N ALA A 119 -8.45 -29.07 13.46
CA ALA A 119 -9.34 -30.15 13.88
C ALA A 119 -10.62 -29.66 14.57
N MET A 120 -10.84 -28.36 14.72
CA MET A 120 -11.97 -27.79 15.47
C MET A 120 -13.29 -27.71 14.68
N GLY A 121 -13.27 -27.98 13.37
CA GLY A 121 -14.47 -27.93 12.53
C GLY A 121 -15.05 -26.52 12.38
N LEU A 122 -14.20 -25.50 12.46
CA LEU A 122 -14.57 -24.10 12.23
C LEU A 122 -14.84 -23.84 10.75
N SER A 123 -15.55 -22.75 10.46
CA SER A 123 -15.59 -22.19 9.10
C SER A 123 -14.18 -21.75 8.68
N ASP A 124 -13.95 -21.63 7.37
CA ASP A 124 -12.64 -21.18 6.85
C ASP A 124 -12.30 -19.78 7.34
N GLU A 125 -13.27 -18.85 7.29
CA GLU A 125 -13.13 -17.47 7.78
C GLU A 125 -12.81 -17.40 9.28
N ASP A 126 -13.54 -18.14 10.12
CA ASP A 126 -13.29 -18.13 11.57
C ASP A 126 -11.93 -18.74 11.89
N ARG A 127 -11.55 -19.81 11.19
CA ARG A 127 -10.25 -20.45 11.36
C ARG A 127 -9.12 -19.51 10.98
N GLU A 128 -9.19 -18.87 9.82
CA GLU A 128 -8.16 -17.94 9.34
C GLU A 128 -7.97 -16.78 10.32
N SER A 129 -9.08 -16.15 10.75
CA SER A 129 -9.03 -15.06 11.74
C SER A 129 -8.37 -15.49 13.06
N ILE A 130 -8.66 -16.69 13.54
CA ILE A 130 -8.09 -17.22 14.78
C ILE A 130 -6.62 -17.64 14.59
N GLU A 131 -6.27 -18.25 13.45
CA GLU A 131 -4.88 -18.57 13.08
C GLU A 131 -4.03 -17.30 13.03
N GLU A 132 -4.53 -16.23 12.41
CA GLU A 132 -3.86 -14.93 12.35
C GLU A 132 -3.57 -14.36 13.74
N MET A 133 -4.55 -14.34 14.64
CA MET A 133 -4.36 -13.83 16.00
C MET A 133 -3.32 -14.63 16.80
N ILE A 134 -3.29 -15.97 16.66
CA ILE A 134 -2.28 -16.79 17.33
C ILE A 134 -0.91 -16.57 16.70
N MET A 135 -0.83 -16.51 15.37
CA MET A 135 0.42 -16.27 14.65
C MET A 135 1.04 -14.94 15.08
N GLU A 136 0.25 -13.87 15.17
CA GLU A 136 0.73 -12.57 15.65
C GLU A 136 1.29 -12.67 17.08
N ALA A 137 0.62 -13.40 17.98
CA ALA A 137 1.11 -13.61 19.34
C ALA A 137 2.41 -14.44 19.38
N LEU A 138 2.51 -15.47 18.53
CA LEU A 138 3.69 -16.30 18.40
C LEU A 138 4.88 -15.50 17.88
N ILE A 139 4.69 -14.70 16.82
CA ILE A 139 5.71 -13.84 16.23
C ILE A 139 6.31 -12.88 17.26
N LYS A 140 5.47 -12.20 18.04
CA LYS A 140 5.94 -11.28 19.09
C LYS A 140 6.78 -12.01 20.15
N LYS A 141 6.36 -13.23 20.50
CA LYS A 141 6.97 -14.03 21.57
C LYS A 141 8.27 -14.70 21.13
N ASP A 142 8.21 -15.51 20.07
CA ASP A 142 9.31 -16.27 19.51
C ASP A 142 9.25 -16.27 17.96
N PRO A 143 9.78 -15.21 17.31
CA PRO A 143 9.72 -15.09 15.86
C PRO A 143 10.57 -16.13 15.15
N GLN A 144 11.65 -16.62 15.78
CA GLN A 144 12.46 -17.72 15.25
C GLN A 144 11.63 -18.99 15.15
N GLN A 145 10.97 -19.38 16.25
CA GLN A 145 10.18 -20.60 16.27
C GLN A 145 8.99 -20.52 15.31
N ALA A 146 8.38 -19.34 15.15
CA ALA A 146 7.36 -19.09 14.13
C ALA A 146 7.88 -19.41 12.72
N LEU A 147 9.04 -18.86 12.35
CA LEU A 147 9.64 -19.09 11.04
C LEU A 147 10.06 -20.53 10.82
N GLU A 148 10.67 -21.18 11.81
CA GLU A 148 11.10 -22.58 11.70
C GLU A 148 9.90 -23.53 11.56
N GLN A 149 8.83 -23.31 12.32
CA GLN A 149 7.64 -24.16 12.31
C GLN A 149 6.82 -24.03 11.03
N PHE A 150 6.83 -22.84 10.40
CA PHE A 150 5.97 -22.53 9.25
C PHE A 150 6.72 -22.27 7.95
N ALA A 151 8.03 -22.56 7.88
CA ALA A 151 8.85 -22.41 6.67
C ALA A 151 8.28 -23.12 5.44
N ASP A 152 7.65 -24.29 5.61
CA ASP A 152 7.06 -25.03 4.50
C ASP A 152 5.78 -24.37 3.91
N ARG A 153 5.17 -23.45 4.64
CA ARG A 153 4.00 -22.69 4.15
C ARG A 153 4.39 -21.50 3.26
N ILE A 154 5.66 -21.10 3.25
CA ILE A 154 6.19 -20.02 2.39
C ILE A 154 5.93 -20.29 0.90
N GLU A 155 6.10 -21.53 0.45
CA GLU A 155 5.90 -21.90 -0.96
C GLU A 155 4.43 -22.19 -1.34
N SER A 156 3.60 -22.46 -0.35
CA SER A 156 2.35 -23.22 -0.54
C SER A 156 1.12 -22.33 -0.66
N ASP A 157 1.22 -21.06 -0.29
CA ASP A 157 0.05 -20.18 -0.15
C ASP A 157 0.41 -18.69 -0.37
N PRO A 158 0.33 -18.18 -1.62
CA PRO A 158 0.59 -16.77 -1.90
C PRO A 158 -0.43 -15.82 -1.24
N GLU A 159 -1.64 -16.30 -0.93
CA GLU A 159 -2.66 -15.56 -0.19
C GLU A 159 -2.58 -15.81 1.32
N GLY A 160 -1.71 -16.71 1.77
CA GLY A 160 -1.62 -17.17 3.14
C GLY A 160 -0.63 -16.41 4.02
N LEU A 161 0.01 -17.14 4.93
CA LEU A 161 0.83 -16.58 6.01
C LEU A 161 2.13 -15.88 5.57
N GLY A 162 2.41 -15.74 4.27
CA GLY A 162 3.67 -15.18 3.75
C GLY A 162 3.99 -13.80 4.32
N TRP A 163 3.01 -12.91 4.34
CA TRP A 163 3.13 -11.56 4.90
C TRP A 163 3.30 -11.56 6.43
N GLN A 164 2.72 -12.54 7.13
CA GLN A 164 2.92 -12.68 8.58
C GLN A 164 4.32 -13.20 8.89
N LEU A 165 4.82 -14.13 8.09
CA LEU A 165 6.16 -14.66 8.26
C LEU A 165 7.25 -13.62 7.92
N SER A 166 7.01 -12.70 6.97
CA SER A 166 7.93 -11.56 6.79
C SER A 166 7.94 -10.64 8.02
N SER A 167 6.81 -10.47 8.69
CA SER A 167 6.75 -9.77 9.99
C SER A 167 7.52 -10.52 11.08
N ALA A 168 7.47 -11.86 11.09
CA ALA A 168 8.31 -12.69 11.96
C ALA A 168 9.81 -12.47 11.68
N MET A 169 10.18 -12.40 10.40
CA MET A 169 11.56 -12.12 9.98
C MET A 169 12.03 -10.76 10.49
N LYS A 170 11.20 -9.71 10.34
CA LYS A 170 11.47 -8.37 10.87
C LYS A 170 11.71 -8.40 12.38
N GLU A 171 10.83 -9.07 13.14
CA GLU A 171 10.96 -9.16 14.60
C GLU A 171 12.16 -10.02 15.04
N TRP A 172 12.51 -11.06 14.29
CA TRP A 172 13.72 -11.83 14.57
C TRP A 172 14.98 -11.03 14.27
N ALA A 173 15.04 -10.35 13.13
CA ALA A 173 16.19 -9.55 12.72
C ALA A 173 16.51 -8.43 13.73
N LYS A 174 15.50 -7.82 14.35
CA LYS A 174 15.67 -6.87 15.47
C LYS A 174 16.33 -7.49 16.70
N LYS A 175 16.09 -8.79 16.96
CA LYS A 175 16.62 -9.51 18.13
C LYS A 175 18.01 -10.11 17.87
N ASP A 176 18.18 -10.77 16.72
CA ASP A 176 19.42 -11.41 16.29
C ASP A 176 19.52 -11.40 14.77
N LEU A 177 20.05 -10.30 14.24
CA LEU A 177 20.20 -10.08 12.81
C LEU A 177 21.01 -11.16 12.11
N ALA A 178 22.09 -11.62 12.74
CA ALA A 178 22.99 -12.61 12.15
C ALA A 178 22.29 -13.97 11.99
N ALA A 179 21.57 -14.41 13.03
CA ALA A 179 20.81 -15.66 12.98
C ALA A 179 19.65 -15.60 11.98
N ALA A 180 18.89 -14.51 11.97
CA ALA A 180 17.79 -14.31 11.02
C ALA A 180 18.30 -14.32 9.57
N THR A 181 19.37 -13.56 9.28
CA THR A 181 20.02 -13.53 7.97
C THR A 181 20.47 -14.93 7.53
N ALA A 182 21.19 -15.64 8.39
CA ALA A 182 21.68 -16.98 8.08
C ALA A 182 20.55 -18.01 7.90
N TRP A 183 19.43 -17.84 8.60
CA TRP A 183 18.24 -18.66 8.35
C TRP A 183 17.65 -18.37 6.98
N PHE A 184 17.46 -17.09 6.62
CA PHE A 184 16.85 -16.72 5.35
C PHE A 184 17.71 -17.15 4.15
N ASP A 185 19.02 -16.96 4.23
CA ASP A 185 19.95 -17.42 3.19
C ASP A 185 19.89 -18.95 3.00
N ARG A 186 19.71 -19.72 4.07
CA ARG A 186 19.50 -21.17 3.99
C ARG A 186 18.19 -21.53 3.29
N GLN A 187 17.11 -20.80 3.54
CA GLN A 187 15.83 -21.03 2.88
C GLN A 187 15.87 -20.67 1.39
N ILE A 188 16.54 -19.56 1.02
CA ILE A 188 16.80 -19.21 -0.38
C ILE A 188 17.59 -20.33 -1.05
N ALA A 189 18.68 -20.80 -0.44
CA ALA A 189 19.48 -21.90 -0.99
C ALA A 189 18.71 -23.24 -1.11
N ALA A 190 17.69 -23.44 -0.26
CA ALA A 190 16.78 -24.59 -0.33
C ALA A 190 15.68 -24.45 -1.41
N GLY A 191 15.62 -23.31 -2.10
CA GLY A 191 14.64 -23.05 -3.16
C GLY A 191 13.26 -22.60 -2.67
N LYS A 192 13.12 -22.26 -1.38
CA LYS A 192 11.83 -21.93 -0.74
C LYS A 192 11.24 -20.59 -1.21
N PHE A 193 12.07 -19.76 -1.84
CA PHE A 193 11.74 -18.41 -2.30
C PHE A 193 11.75 -18.29 -3.82
N GLU A 194 11.87 -19.40 -4.56
CA GLU A 194 11.88 -19.38 -6.01
C GLU A 194 10.52 -18.97 -6.58
N SER A 195 10.56 -18.12 -7.60
CA SER A 195 9.37 -17.65 -8.28
C SER A 195 8.71 -18.75 -9.10
N ARG A 196 7.37 -18.77 -9.09
CA ARG A 196 6.55 -19.58 -10.02
C ARG A 196 5.95 -18.75 -11.16
N THR A 197 6.20 -17.44 -11.20
CA THR A 197 5.68 -16.53 -12.22
C THR A 197 6.62 -16.48 -13.42
N LEU A 198 6.08 -16.08 -14.59
CA LEU A 198 6.86 -16.01 -15.84
C LEU A 198 7.93 -14.91 -15.83
N ASP A 199 7.75 -13.89 -15.01
CA ASP A 199 8.69 -12.79 -14.84
C ASP A 199 9.82 -13.12 -13.83
N GLY A 200 9.78 -14.30 -13.19
CA GLY A 200 10.78 -14.72 -12.22
C GLY A 200 10.75 -13.94 -10.89
N ARG A 201 9.67 -13.21 -10.61
CA ARG A 201 9.51 -12.43 -9.37
C ARG A 201 8.87 -13.26 -8.27
N SER A 202 9.39 -13.11 -7.06
CA SER A 202 8.86 -13.78 -5.87
C SER A 202 8.44 -12.72 -4.87
N GLU A 203 7.14 -12.45 -4.80
CA GLU A 203 6.58 -11.43 -3.89
C GLU A 203 6.96 -11.73 -2.43
N THR A 204 6.84 -13.00 -2.02
CA THR A 204 7.24 -13.44 -0.68
C THR A 204 8.73 -13.21 -0.43
N ARG A 205 9.59 -13.41 -1.44
CA ARG A 205 11.01 -13.06 -1.30
C ARG A 205 11.18 -11.57 -1.09
N SER A 206 10.53 -10.73 -1.91
CA SER A 206 10.61 -9.27 -1.78
C SER A 206 10.21 -8.81 -0.38
N GLN A 207 9.14 -9.38 0.20
CA GLN A 207 8.69 -9.06 1.56
C GLN A 207 9.73 -9.43 2.63
N PHE A 208 10.38 -10.59 2.51
CA PHE A 208 11.43 -11.01 3.44
C PHE A 208 12.72 -10.19 3.29
N GLU A 209 13.10 -9.84 2.04
CA GLU A 209 14.23 -8.96 1.78
C GLU A 209 13.98 -7.58 2.39
N SER A 210 12.78 -7.00 2.21
CA SER A 210 12.36 -5.73 2.81
C SER A 210 12.42 -5.77 4.35
N ALA A 211 11.81 -6.80 4.96
CA ALA A 211 11.80 -7.00 6.40
C ALA A 211 13.21 -7.07 7.02
N LEU A 212 14.15 -7.72 6.32
CA LEU A 212 15.54 -7.80 6.77
C LEU A 212 16.29 -6.48 6.51
N MET A 213 16.01 -5.82 5.38
CA MET A 213 16.63 -4.56 4.98
C MET A 213 16.42 -3.47 6.02
N GLU A 214 15.21 -3.38 6.61
CA GLU A 214 14.92 -2.44 7.70
C GLU A 214 15.92 -2.52 8.85
N SER A 215 16.34 -3.72 9.23
CA SER A 215 17.33 -3.90 10.29
C SER A 215 18.77 -3.68 9.80
N LEU A 216 19.09 -4.13 8.58
CA LEU A 216 20.43 -4.01 8.00
C LEU A 216 20.82 -2.55 7.73
N MET A 217 19.89 -1.72 7.24
CA MET A 217 20.18 -0.32 6.89
C MET A 217 20.80 0.48 8.04
N THR A 218 20.42 0.17 9.28
CA THR A 218 20.94 0.88 10.47
C THR A 218 22.17 0.20 11.07
N THR A 219 22.21 -1.13 11.03
CA THR A 219 23.23 -1.91 11.76
C THR A 219 24.43 -2.29 10.90
N ASP A 220 24.21 -2.57 9.61
CA ASP A 220 25.22 -2.92 8.62
C ASP A 220 24.79 -2.45 7.21
N PRO A 221 24.92 -1.14 6.92
CA PRO A 221 24.53 -0.57 5.63
C PRO A 221 25.28 -1.18 4.44
N GLN A 222 26.49 -1.71 4.66
CA GLN A 222 27.24 -2.37 3.61
C GLN A 222 26.55 -3.68 3.22
N SER A 223 26.22 -4.52 4.20
CA SER A 223 25.48 -5.76 3.94
C SER A 223 24.10 -5.50 3.35
N ALA A 224 23.41 -4.41 3.76
CA ALA A 224 22.18 -3.95 3.12
C ALA A 224 22.36 -3.72 1.61
N GLY A 225 23.40 -2.96 1.24
CA GLY A 225 23.74 -2.66 -0.15
C GLY A 225 24.14 -3.91 -0.94
N GLU A 226 24.99 -4.77 -0.39
CA GLU A 226 25.41 -6.02 -1.04
C GLU A 226 24.20 -6.95 -1.31
N ARG A 227 23.30 -7.05 -0.34
CA ARG A 227 22.09 -7.87 -0.45
C ARG A 227 21.14 -7.34 -1.51
N LEU A 228 20.87 -6.04 -1.51
CA LEU A 228 20.03 -5.40 -2.53
C LEU A 228 20.66 -5.51 -3.93
N ALA A 229 21.98 -5.36 -4.04
CA ALA A 229 22.70 -5.48 -5.31
C ALA A 229 22.64 -6.90 -5.90
N ALA A 230 22.53 -7.93 -5.04
CA ALA A 230 22.38 -9.32 -5.46
C ALA A 230 21.02 -9.64 -6.11
N LEU A 231 20.01 -8.77 -5.93
CA LEU A 231 18.74 -8.88 -6.62
C LEU A 231 18.83 -8.38 -8.07
N PRO A 232 17.99 -8.90 -8.98
CA PRO A 232 17.78 -8.31 -10.30
C PRO A 232 17.46 -6.82 -10.20
N GLU A 233 18.03 -6.01 -11.09
CA GLU A 233 17.95 -4.55 -11.04
C GLU A 233 16.51 -4.03 -11.00
N ASP A 234 15.62 -4.67 -11.77
CA ASP A 234 14.19 -4.33 -11.88
C ASP A 234 13.36 -4.72 -10.64
N GLN A 235 13.93 -5.46 -9.69
CA GLN A 235 13.28 -5.85 -8.43
C GLN A 235 13.74 -4.99 -7.24
N ARG A 236 14.88 -4.30 -7.35
CA ARG A 236 15.49 -3.56 -6.23
C ARG A 236 14.57 -2.46 -5.70
N ARG A 237 13.95 -1.72 -6.62
CA ARG A 237 13.02 -0.64 -6.26
C ARG A 237 11.81 -1.17 -5.52
N GLU A 238 11.24 -2.27 -6.00
CA GLU A 238 10.07 -2.92 -5.41
C GLU A 238 10.34 -3.34 -3.96
N VAL A 239 11.49 -3.97 -3.68
CA VAL A 239 11.90 -4.34 -2.31
C VAL A 239 12.01 -3.11 -1.42
N LEU A 240 12.63 -2.03 -1.90
CA LEU A 240 12.74 -0.79 -1.13
C LEU A 240 11.37 -0.13 -0.91
N GLN A 241 10.45 -0.18 -1.88
CA GLN A 241 9.11 0.43 -1.75
C GLN A 241 8.21 -0.29 -0.75
N GLN A 242 8.54 -1.52 -0.36
CA GLN A 242 7.81 -2.25 0.69
C GLN A 242 8.22 -1.84 2.11
N ILE A 243 9.27 -1.04 2.26
CA ILE A 243 9.68 -0.51 3.57
C ILE A 243 8.83 0.74 3.83
N PRO A 244 8.06 0.81 4.94
CA PRO A 244 7.24 1.97 5.26
C PRO A 244 8.14 3.16 5.63
N PHE A 245 8.44 4.01 4.65
CA PHE A 245 9.40 5.11 4.79
C PHE A 245 8.99 6.09 5.89
N SER A 246 7.67 6.31 6.02
CA SER A 246 7.09 7.17 7.06
C SER A 246 7.36 6.72 8.50
N GLU A 247 7.65 5.42 8.71
CA GLU A 247 7.98 4.85 10.03
C GLU A 247 9.48 4.89 10.35
N LEU A 248 10.32 5.17 9.35
CA LEU A 248 11.77 5.21 9.51
C LEU A 248 12.22 6.44 10.32
N SER A 249 13.20 6.25 11.19
CA SER A 249 13.91 7.35 11.85
C SER A 249 14.72 8.19 10.84
N PRO A 250 15.12 9.43 11.19
CA PRO A 250 15.91 10.27 10.27
C PRO A 250 17.25 9.66 9.82
N GLU A 251 17.84 8.76 10.61
CA GLU A 251 19.07 8.03 10.24
C GLU A 251 18.76 6.93 9.22
N GLU A 252 17.70 6.16 9.46
CA GLU A 252 17.20 5.14 8.54
C GLU A 252 16.75 5.72 7.20
N GLN A 253 16.07 6.87 7.20
CA GLN A 253 15.66 7.57 5.98
C GLN A 253 16.86 7.97 5.10
N ARG A 254 17.99 8.36 5.72
CA ARG A 254 19.23 8.65 4.99
C ARG A 254 19.83 7.38 4.42
N ALA A 255 19.95 6.32 5.23
CA ALA A 255 20.47 5.04 4.77
C ALA A 255 19.65 4.48 3.59
N TYR A 256 18.32 4.55 3.68
CA TYR A 256 17.40 4.21 2.61
C TYR A 256 17.68 5.02 1.34
N THR A 257 17.81 6.34 1.47
CA THR A 257 18.04 7.24 0.33
C THR A 257 19.41 6.98 -0.32
N ASP A 258 20.42 6.65 0.47
CA ASP A 258 21.74 6.28 -0.03
C ASP A 258 21.71 4.96 -0.80
N LEU A 259 20.90 3.98 -0.37
CA LEU A 259 20.64 2.75 -1.14
C LEU A 259 19.93 3.06 -2.46
N VAL A 260 18.89 3.89 -2.44
CA VAL A 260 18.20 4.32 -3.68
C VAL A 260 19.20 4.94 -4.67
N ARG A 261 20.03 5.89 -4.21
CA ARG A 261 20.99 6.58 -5.08
C ARG A 261 22.13 5.71 -5.56
N SER A 262 22.52 4.69 -4.81
CA SER A 262 23.65 3.82 -5.17
C SER A 262 23.23 2.68 -6.09
N LEU A 263 22.03 2.11 -5.88
CA LEU A 263 21.65 0.82 -6.49
C LEU A 263 20.45 0.89 -7.43
N ILE A 264 19.67 1.96 -7.40
CA ILE A 264 18.58 2.18 -8.36
C ILE A 264 19.11 2.95 -9.58
N PRO A 265 18.73 2.55 -10.82
CA PRO A 265 19.11 3.27 -12.04
C PRO A 265 18.74 4.75 -11.99
N ALA A 266 19.58 5.59 -12.58
CA ALA A 266 19.42 7.04 -12.47
C ALA A 266 18.09 7.57 -13.03
N ASP A 267 17.55 6.91 -14.06
CA ASP A 267 16.26 7.18 -14.68
C ASP A 267 15.06 6.70 -13.85
N GLU A 268 15.27 5.83 -12.86
CA GLU A 268 14.23 5.32 -11.96
C GLU A 268 14.23 5.96 -10.56
N ARG A 269 15.34 6.58 -10.15
CA ARG A 269 15.47 7.20 -8.82
C ARG A 269 14.38 8.22 -8.53
N ALA A 270 14.04 9.05 -9.52
CA ALA A 270 12.99 10.05 -9.37
C ALA A 270 11.64 9.42 -8.99
N GLY A 271 11.33 8.23 -9.52
CA GLY A 271 10.14 7.46 -9.14
C GLY A 271 10.18 6.93 -7.71
N SER A 272 11.38 6.60 -7.18
CA SER A 272 11.51 6.20 -5.76
C SER A 272 11.24 7.39 -4.83
N PHE A 273 11.68 8.60 -5.20
CA PHE A 273 11.38 9.83 -4.46
C PHE A 273 9.91 10.24 -4.55
N ALA A 274 9.27 10.00 -5.70
CA ALA A 274 7.82 10.16 -5.85
C ALA A 274 7.06 9.28 -4.84
N HIS A 275 7.38 7.99 -4.79
CA HIS A 275 6.80 7.04 -3.82
C HIS A 275 6.97 7.49 -2.36
N ILE A 276 8.18 7.92 -1.96
CA ILE A 276 8.41 8.46 -0.62
C ILE A 276 7.53 9.69 -0.34
N ALA A 277 7.38 10.58 -1.32
CA ALA A 277 6.59 11.79 -1.16
C ALA A 277 5.09 11.51 -0.99
N GLU A 278 4.57 10.47 -1.63
CA GLU A 278 3.21 9.95 -1.44
C GLU A 278 2.99 9.45 -0.01
N GLU A 279 3.94 8.69 0.56
CA GLU A 279 3.81 8.21 1.94
C GLU A 279 3.90 9.34 2.99
N LEU A 280 4.68 10.37 2.70
CA LEU A 280 4.91 11.46 3.64
C LEU A 280 3.83 12.55 3.60
N VAL A 281 3.06 12.63 2.52
CA VAL A 281 1.97 13.60 2.40
C VAL A 281 0.71 13.06 3.06
N GLY A 282 0.08 13.88 3.91
CA GLY A 282 -1.13 13.51 4.62
C GLY A 282 -1.96 14.73 5.02
N GLU A 283 -2.83 14.58 6.01
CA GLU A 283 -3.73 15.65 6.48
C GLU A 283 -2.99 16.93 6.90
N ASP A 284 -1.78 16.80 7.45
CA ASP A 284 -0.92 17.92 7.86
C ASP A 284 -0.32 18.71 6.67
N GLY A 285 -0.60 18.31 5.43
CA GLY A 285 -0.09 18.94 4.21
C GLY A 285 1.31 18.48 3.80
N TYR A 286 2.09 19.39 3.21
CA TYR A 286 3.31 19.06 2.46
C TYR A 286 4.64 19.24 3.22
N ASP A 287 4.56 19.63 4.49
CA ASP A 287 5.74 20.01 5.28
C ASP A 287 6.74 18.86 5.47
N LYS A 288 6.23 17.64 5.68
CA LYS A 288 7.07 16.44 5.85
C LYS A 288 7.86 16.14 4.58
N VAL A 289 7.22 16.23 3.41
CA VAL A 289 7.86 16.05 2.10
C VAL A 289 8.98 17.08 1.91
N GLY A 290 8.71 18.37 2.17
CA GLY A 290 9.72 19.42 2.04
C GLY A 290 10.94 19.20 2.93
N LYS A 291 10.72 18.89 4.22
CA LYS A 291 11.80 18.59 5.18
C LYS A 291 12.63 17.38 4.77
N PHE A 292 11.97 16.34 4.27
CA PHE A 292 12.66 15.16 3.74
C PHE A 292 13.57 15.54 2.57
N LEU A 293 13.02 16.19 1.52
CA LEU A 293 13.76 16.57 0.31
C LEU A 293 14.97 17.46 0.62
N ASP A 294 14.85 18.36 1.60
CA ASP A 294 15.95 19.19 2.09
C ASP A 294 17.00 18.36 2.82
N SER A 295 16.58 17.46 3.72
CA SER A 295 17.49 16.66 4.56
C SER A 295 18.40 15.73 3.76
N VAL A 296 17.93 15.26 2.59
CA VAL A 296 18.67 14.36 1.70
C VAL A 296 19.31 15.09 0.53
N ASN A 297 19.24 16.43 0.47
CA ASN A 297 19.72 17.23 -0.65
C ASN A 297 19.19 16.72 -1.99
N ALA A 298 17.87 16.56 -2.09
CA ALA A 298 17.23 16.09 -3.32
C ALA A 298 17.60 16.97 -4.52
N THR A 299 17.97 16.33 -5.64
CA THR A 299 18.25 17.01 -6.90
C THR A 299 16.98 17.67 -7.46
N SER A 300 17.10 18.61 -8.40
CA SER A 300 15.94 19.24 -9.02
C SER A 300 14.97 18.24 -9.66
N SER A 301 15.51 17.17 -10.26
CA SER A 301 14.67 16.11 -10.86
C SER A 301 13.96 15.26 -9.80
N GLU A 302 14.66 14.90 -8.71
CA GLU A 302 14.06 14.17 -7.58
C GLU A 302 12.96 15.02 -6.91
N ARG A 303 13.21 16.32 -6.71
CA ARG A 303 12.22 17.25 -6.15
C ARG A 303 10.99 17.43 -7.02
N SER A 304 11.17 17.59 -8.33
CA SER A 304 10.04 17.77 -9.25
C SER A 304 9.13 16.52 -9.30
N ALA A 305 9.72 15.32 -9.33
CA ALA A 305 8.98 14.07 -9.27
C ALA A 305 8.24 13.89 -7.93
N ALA A 306 8.94 14.10 -6.80
CA ALA A 306 8.34 14.09 -5.47
C ALA A 306 7.20 15.12 -5.31
N ALA A 307 7.41 16.33 -5.83
CA ALA A 307 6.43 17.41 -5.78
C ALA A 307 5.18 17.10 -6.60
N THR A 308 5.37 16.48 -7.78
CA THR A 308 4.26 16.04 -8.62
C THR A 308 3.41 14.99 -7.91
N GLN A 309 4.04 13.94 -7.38
CA GLN A 309 3.33 12.86 -6.69
C GLN A 309 2.63 13.35 -5.41
N ALA A 310 3.31 14.13 -4.58
CA ALA A 310 2.70 14.67 -3.36
C ALA A 310 1.49 15.57 -3.65
N ALA A 311 1.55 16.35 -4.74
CA ALA A 311 0.43 17.17 -5.19
C ALA A 311 -0.76 16.32 -5.64
N GLU A 312 -0.52 15.32 -6.49
CA GLU A 312 -1.54 14.37 -6.98
C GLU A 312 -2.18 13.63 -5.79
N SER A 313 -1.39 12.97 -4.93
CA SER A 313 -1.90 12.23 -3.77
C SER A 313 -2.68 13.11 -2.79
N ARG A 314 -2.23 14.34 -2.50
CA ARG A 314 -2.93 15.22 -1.53
C ARG A 314 -4.26 15.72 -2.06
N LEU A 315 -4.32 16.14 -3.32
CA LEU A 315 -5.58 16.61 -3.90
C LEU A 315 -6.58 15.46 -4.04
N SER A 316 -6.13 14.26 -4.43
CA SER A 316 -6.99 13.07 -4.44
C SER A 316 -7.51 12.71 -3.04
N GLN A 317 -6.71 12.84 -1.99
CA GLN A 317 -7.19 12.66 -0.61
C GLN A 317 -8.30 13.66 -0.25
N ILE A 318 -8.08 14.96 -0.51
CA ILE A 318 -9.08 16.00 -0.22
C ILE A 318 -10.36 15.75 -1.02
N ALA A 319 -10.24 15.43 -2.31
CA ALA A 319 -11.35 15.11 -3.21
C ALA A 319 -12.19 13.89 -2.76
N GLY A 320 -11.58 12.96 -2.02
CA GLY A 320 -12.28 11.84 -1.41
C GLY A 320 -13.09 12.21 -0.16
N ASP A 321 -12.71 13.30 0.51
CA ASP A 321 -13.36 13.80 1.74
C ASP A 321 -14.29 15.00 1.48
N GLY A 322 -14.27 15.58 0.27
CA GLY A 322 -15.13 16.69 -0.16
C GLY A 322 -14.52 17.55 -1.28
N ASP A 323 -14.99 18.79 -1.38
CA ASP A 323 -14.58 19.72 -2.44
C ASP A 323 -13.16 20.27 -2.21
N ILE A 324 -12.38 20.38 -3.29
CA ILE A 324 -11.11 21.10 -3.27
C ILE A 324 -11.38 22.62 -3.35
N SER A 325 -11.01 23.33 -2.32
CA SER A 325 -11.13 24.78 -2.24
C SER A 325 -9.99 25.52 -2.95
N GLN A 326 -10.25 26.77 -3.34
CA GLN A 326 -9.20 27.67 -3.84
C GLN A 326 -8.03 27.82 -2.85
N GLY A 327 -8.32 27.85 -1.55
CA GLY A 327 -7.29 27.98 -0.51
C GLY A 327 -6.31 26.81 -0.48
N GLU A 328 -6.80 25.60 -0.75
CA GLU A 328 -5.95 24.40 -0.84
C GLU A 328 -5.07 24.44 -2.10
N VAL A 329 -5.61 24.89 -3.23
CA VAL A 329 -4.84 25.06 -4.46
C VAL A 329 -3.79 26.16 -4.31
N ASP A 330 -4.12 27.29 -3.67
CA ASP A 330 -3.16 28.37 -3.39
C ASP A 330 -2.03 27.91 -2.46
N SER A 331 -2.36 27.10 -1.45
CA SER A 331 -1.39 26.47 -0.55
C SER A 331 -0.45 25.51 -1.30
N LEU A 332 -1.01 24.64 -2.13
CA LEU A 332 -0.24 23.74 -3.01
C LEU A 332 0.70 24.51 -3.92
N ARG A 333 0.20 25.52 -4.64
CA ARG A 333 1.01 26.33 -5.58
C ARG A 333 2.15 27.04 -4.87
N THR A 334 1.90 27.56 -3.66
CA THR A 334 2.93 28.20 -2.83
C THR A 334 4.05 27.20 -2.48
N TRP A 335 3.68 25.99 -2.05
CA TRP A 335 4.64 24.94 -1.74
C TRP A 335 5.41 24.48 -3.00
N LEU A 336 4.72 24.26 -4.12
CA LEU A 336 5.34 23.89 -5.40
C LEU A 336 6.32 24.95 -5.91
N GLY A 337 6.05 26.23 -5.67
CA GLY A 337 6.97 27.32 -6.00
C GLY A 337 8.35 27.19 -5.33
N THR A 338 8.42 26.47 -4.20
CA THR A 338 9.68 26.14 -3.51
C THR A 338 10.29 24.85 -4.03
N GLN A 339 9.50 23.81 -4.25
CA GLN A 339 10.02 22.48 -4.57
C GLN A 339 10.35 22.27 -6.06
N ALA A 340 9.53 22.83 -6.95
CA ALA A 340 9.63 22.67 -8.40
C ALA A 340 9.42 24.03 -9.10
N PRO A 341 10.33 25.01 -8.90
CA PRO A 341 10.18 26.34 -9.47
C PRO A 341 10.12 26.28 -11.00
N GLY A 342 9.08 26.89 -11.57
CA GLY A 342 8.81 26.86 -13.01
C GLY A 342 7.91 25.71 -13.48
N GLU A 343 7.54 24.78 -12.60
CA GLU A 343 6.61 23.68 -12.91
C GLU A 343 5.32 23.73 -12.06
N ALA A 344 5.21 24.69 -11.15
CA ALA A 344 4.12 24.74 -10.17
C ALA A 344 2.72 24.74 -10.81
N ASP A 345 2.51 25.52 -11.87
CA ASP A 345 1.20 25.58 -12.55
C ASP A 345 0.91 24.29 -13.31
N ALA A 346 1.89 23.74 -14.03
CA ALA A 346 1.75 22.47 -14.73
C ALA A 346 1.51 21.28 -13.79
N ILE A 347 2.19 21.22 -12.64
CA ILE A 347 1.94 20.21 -11.61
C ILE A 347 0.55 20.37 -11.02
N THR A 348 0.14 21.61 -10.69
CA THR A 348 -1.20 21.89 -10.14
C THR A 348 -2.30 21.45 -11.09
N GLY A 349 -2.16 21.74 -12.39
CA GLY A 349 -3.13 21.31 -13.41
C GLY A 349 -3.23 19.79 -13.52
N ARG A 350 -2.10 19.07 -13.41
CA ARG A 350 -2.10 17.60 -13.39
C ARG A 350 -2.79 17.05 -12.14
N ALA A 351 -2.49 17.59 -10.97
CA ALA A 351 -3.08 17.15 -9.70
C ALA A 351 -4.60 17.37 -9.66
N LEU A 352 -5.09 18.52 -10.15
CA LEU A 352 -6.53 18.78 -10.28
C LEU A 352 -7.20 17.79 -11.25
N ALA A 353 -6.54 17.45 -12.34
CA ALA A 353 -7.06 16.48 -13.30
C ALA A 353 -7.13 15.07 -12.74
N GLU A 354 -6.19 14.68 -11.87
CA GLU A 354 -6.19 13.40 -11.19
C GLU A 354 -7.27 13.33 -10.12
N ALA A 355 -7.41 14.40 -9.33
CA ALA A 355 -8.44 14.49 -8.30
C ALA A 355 -9.86 14.51 -8.86
N ALA A 356 -10.04 15.00 -10.10
CA ALA A 356 -11.32 15.04 -10.81
C ALA A 356 -11.60 13.79 -11.67
N GLN A 357 -10.88 12.68 -11.46
CA GLN A 357 -11.21 11.41 -12.12
C GLN A 357 -12.51 10.83 -11.55
N GLU A 358 -13.20 10.04 -12.39
CA GLU A 358 -14.50 9.43 -12.06
C GLU A 358 -14.41 8.61 -10.76
N ASP A 359 -15.41 8.78 -9.88
CA ASP A 359 -15.63 8.16 -8.55
C ASP A 359 -15.32 9.03 -7.30
N GLY A 360 -14.79 10.25 -7.45
CA GLY A 360 -14.61 11.22 -6.34
C GLY A 360 -15.82 12.12 -6.08
N GLU A 361 -15.83 12.83 -4.93
CA GLU A 361 -16.81 13.90 -4.67
C GLU A 361 -16.46 15.16 -5.48
N PHE A 362 -15.18 15.39 -5.75
CA PHE A 362 -14.69 16.50 -6.57
C PHE A 362 -14.84 16.21 -8.07
N SER A 363 -15.69 16.98 -8.73
CA SER A 363 -16.08 16.80 -10.12
C SER A 363 -15.19 17.54 -11.13
N PHE A 364 -15.28 17.13 -12.40
CA PHE A 364 -14.64 17.84 -13.50
C PHE A 364 -15.12 19.29 -13.64
N ASP A 365 -16.39 19.57 -13.35
CA ASP A 365 -16.96 20.93 -13.39
C ASP A 365 -16.34 21.83 -12.32
N GLU A 366 -16.18 21.34 -11.10
CA GLU A 366 -15.53 22.09 -10.00
C GLU A 366 -14.05 22.34 -10.30
N ALA A 367 -13.34 21.35 -10.84
CA ALA A 367 -11.98 21.55 -11.34
C ALA A 367 -11.93 22.62 -12.45
N SER A 368 -12.91 22.61 -13.36
CA SER A 368 -13.04 23.59 -14.43
C SER A 368 -13.25 25.01 -13.91
N GLU A 369 -14.03 25.19 -12.83
CA GLU A 369 -14.21 26.49 -12.18
C GLU A 369 -12.91 27.05 -11.60
N LEU A 370 -12.13 26.20 -10.91
CA LEU A 370 -10.82 26.58 -10.38
C LEU A 370 -9.85 26.96 -11.51
N LEU A 371 -9.79 26.17 -12.59
CA LEU A 371 -8.95 26.46 -13.75
C LEU A 371 -9.33 27.80 -14.41
N GLN A 372 -10.63 28.07 -14.57
CA GLN A 372 -11.11 29.35 -15.10
C GLN A 372 -10.72 30.53 -14.20
N HIS A 373 -10.80 30.36 -12.87
CA HIS A 373 -10.35 31.37 -11.92
C HIS A 373 -8.86 31.68 -12.12
N TYR A 374 -8.01 30.65 -12.17
CA TYR A 374 -6.56 30.84 -12.32
C TYR A 374 -6.15 31.34 -13.70
N GLN A 375 -6.88 30.95 -14.75
CA GLN A 375 -6.67 31.48 -16.09
C GLN A 375 -7.00 32.98 -16.17
N ARG A 376 -8.10 33.42 -15.54
CA ARG A 376 -8.49 34.85 -15.52
C ARG A 376 -7.54 35.71 -14.69
N THR A 377 -6.98 35.16 -13.61
CA THR A 377 -6.14 35.93 -12.67
C THR A 377 -4.66 35.96 -13.09
N SER A 378 -4.12 34.84 -13.58
CA SER A 378 -2.71 34.75 -13.97
C SER A 378 -2.46 34.93 -15.47
N GLY A 379 -3.42 34.54 -16.31
CA GLY A 379 -3.23 34.43 -17.76
C GLY A 379 -2.22 33.37 -18.19
N ASN A 380 -1.80 32.46 -17.28
CA ASN A 380 -0.86 31.39 -17.60
C ASN A 380 -1.60 30.12 -18.04
N ASP A 381 -1.44 29.76 -19.30
CA ASP A 381 -2.06 28.57 -19.88
C ASP A 381 -1.49 27.24 -19.32
N GLU A 382 -0.34 27.24 -18.63
CA GLU A 382 0.36 26.00 -18.25
C GLU A 382 -0.49 25.05 -17.40
N MET A 383 -1.23 25.57 -16.42
CA MET A 383 -2.12 24.78 -15.57
C MET A 383 -3.25 24.16 -16.39
N LEU A 384 -3.90 24.97 -17.23
CA LEU A 384 -4.98 24.55 -18.12
C LEU A 384 -4.52 23.49 -19.13
N ILE A 385 -3.38 23.71 -19.79
CA ILE A 385 -2.79 22.78 -20.74
C ILE A 385 -2.43 21.46 -20.06
N ALA A 386 -1.88 21.51 -18.85
CA ALA A 386 -1.47 20.32 -18.13
C ALA A 386 -2.68 19.48 -17.69
N PHE A 387 -3.76 20.13 -17.26
CA PHE A 387 -5.05 19.50 -16.96
C PHE A 387 -5.65 18.81 -18.19
N LEU A 388 -5.75 19.54 -19.31
CA LEU A 388 -6.37 19.06 -20.56
C LEU A 388 -5.62 17.88 -21.22
N LYS A 389 -4.35 17.66 -20.88
CA LYS A 389 -3.57 16.50 -21.39
C LYS A 389 -3.90 15.18 -20.69
N ARG A 390 -4.60 15.22 -19.56
CA ARG A 390 -4.89 14.02 -18.75
C ARG A 390 -6.14 13.29 -19.24
N TYR A 391 -6.32 12.08 -18.70
CA TYR A 391 -7.42 11.20 -19.08
C TYR A 391 -8.80 11.76 -18.70
N SER A 392 -8.91 12.45 -17.56
CA SER A 392 -10.17 13.08 -17.12
C SER A 392 -10.75 14.02 -18.16
N ALA A 393 -9.93 14.87 -18.80
CA ALA A 393 -10.37 15.75 -19.89
C ALA A 393 -10.80 14.99 -21.16
N ARG A 394 -10.21 13.81 -21.42
CA ARG A 394 -10.60 12.96 -22.56
C ARG A 394 -11.90 12.19 -22.32
N SER A 395 -12.26 11.99 -21.06
CA SER A 395 -13.50 11.32 -20.67
C SER A 395 -14.68 12.28 -20.56
N ASN A 396 -14.40 13.57 -20.31
CA ASN A 396 -15.38 14.66 -20.19
C ASN A 396 -15.28 15.64 -21.38
N LEU A 397 -15.54 15.13 -22.60
CA LEU A 397 -15.27 15.87 -23.84
C LEU A 397 -16.08 17.15 -23.99
N ASP A 398 -17.35 17.14 -23.59
CA ASP A 398 -18.24 18.30 -23.76
C ASP A 398 -17.88 19.41 -22.78
N GLU A 399 -17.45 19.04 -21.57
CA GLU A 399 -17.00 19.92 -20.50
C GLU A 399 -15.57 20.44 -20.76
N ALA A 400 -14.71 19.67 -21.42
CA ALA A 400 -13.35 20.08 -21.78
C ALA A 400 -13.31 21.13 -22.90
N ARG A 401 -14.32 21.19 -23.79
CA ARG A 401 -14.36 22.14 -24.92
C ARG A 401 -14.32 23.62 -24.49
N PRO A 402 -15.17 24.09 -23.56
CA PRO A 402 -15.07 25.46 -23.04
C PRO A 402 -13.69 25.79 -22.46
N LEU A 403 -13.02 24.82 -21.84
CA LEU A 403 -11.67 25.00 -21.30
C LEU A 403 -10.62 25.15 -22.41
N ILE A 404 -10.73 24.37 -23.49
CA ILE A 404 -9.82 24.45 -24.64
C ILE A 404 -9.90 25.83 -25.32
N ASP A 405 -11.08 26.43 -25.39
CA ASP A 405 -11.26 27.77 -25.95
C ASP A 405 -10.51 28.87 -25.17
N LEU A 406 -10.20 28.63 -23.90
CA LEU A 406 -9.44 29.53 -23.05
C LEU A 406 -7.92 29.48 -23.27
N VAL A 407 -7.43 28.47 -23.99
CA VAL A 407 -6.00 28.35 -24.35
C VAL A 407 -5.64 29.47 -25.32
N SER A 408 -4.63 30.26 -24.96
CA SER A 408 -4.22 31.46 -25.68
C SER A 408 -3.49 31.13 -26.99
N ASP A 409 -2.71 30.06 -27.03
CA ASP A 409 -2.03 29.62 -28.25
C ASP A 409 -2.99 28.87 -29.20
N PRO A 410 -3.30 29.43 -30.38
CA PRO A 410 -4.23 28.81 -31.32
C PRO A 410 -3.74 27.45 -31.84
N LYS A 411 -2.42 27.20 -31.92
CA LYS A 411 -1.91 25.90 -32.38
C LYS A 411 -2.12 24.81 -31.34
N ILE A 412 -1.95 25.15 -30.07
CA ILE A 412 -2.20 24.21 -28.96
C ILE A 412 -3.70 23.92 -28.88
N ARG A 413 -4.53 24.96 -28.99
CA ARG A 413 -5.99 24.83 -29.06
C ARG A 413 -6.44 23.91 -30.20
N ASP A 414 -5.95 24.17 -31.42
CA ASP A 414 -6.27 23.34 -32.60
C ASP A 414 -5.80 21.89 -32.43
N GLN A 415 -4.71 21.65 -31.71
CA GLN A 415 -4.24 20.29 -31.41
C GLN A 415 -5.18 19.59 -30.44
N PHE A 416 -5.58 20.24 -29.34
CA PHE A 416 -6.55 19.64 -28.42
C PHE A 416 -7.89 19.36 -29.08
N MET A 417 -8.40 20.29 -29.91
CA MET A 417 -9.65 20.06 -30.64
C MET A 417 -9.58 18.83 -31.56
N LYS A 418 -8.43 18.57 -32.19
CA LYS A 418 -8.21 17.35 -33.00
C LYS A 418 -8.10 16.09 -32.16
N ASP A 419 -7.52 16.19 -30.96
CA ASP A 419 -7.39 15.04 -30.06
C ASP A 419 -8.75 14.63 -29.44
N LEU A 420 -9.78 15.49 -29.53
CA LEU A 420 -11.16 15.22 -29.10
C LEU A 420 -12.07 14.67 -30.23
N GLU A 421 -11.63 14.71 -31.49
CA GLU A 421 -12.35 14.14 -32.66
C GLU A 421 -11.98 12.66 -32.89
#